data_AF-A0A7S2PSE5-F1
#
_entry.id   AF-A0A7S2PSE5-F1
#
_cell.length_a   1.000
_cell.length_b   1.000
_cell.length_c   1.000
_cell.angle_alpha   90.00
_cell.angle_beta   90.00
_cell.angle_gamma   90.00
#
_symmetry.space_group_name_H-M   'P 1'
#
loop_
_entity.id
_entity.type
_entity.pdbx_description
1 polymer ?
#
loop_
_entity_poly.entity_id
_entity_poly.type
_entity_poly.pdbx_seq_one_letter_code
_entity_poly.pdbx_strand_id
1 'polypeptide(L)'
;VARWKEANIATQMRTAHDKQNYTIAEFKSFYTDMWPERWAEAKPVACQECCGGINHGDCDLRPKCMWKWDPIKKDWKTACVPLDMSSLERHYRRGDAKLHTKDKFTDAEWQATPAEQRVAKDNKAYTLQGFRDYYPNDWVARWKEANIATQMRTAHDKQNYTI
;
A
#
# COMPACT_ATOMS: atom_id res chain seq x y z
N VAL A 1 24.57 4.77 22.86
CA VAL A 1 23.48 5.74 22.60
C VAL A 1 22.21 4.93 22.41
N ALA A 2 21.19 5.22 23.21
CA ALA A 2 20.10 4.28 23.46
C ALA A 2 19.09 4.24 22.28
N ARG A 3 18.75 3.00 21.87
CA ARG A 3 17.93 2.63 20.70
C ARG A 3 16.55 3.30 20.59
N TRP A 4 16.09 4.02 21.62
CA TRP A 4 14.79 4.69 21.62
C TRP A 4 14.73 5.95 20.75
N LYS A 5 15.87 6.58 20.43
CA LYS A 5 15.89 7.79 19.60
C LYS A 5 15.49 7.57 18.13
N GLU A 6 15.55 6.33 17.64
CA GLU A 6 15.17 5.96 16.27
C GLU A 6 13.79 5.27 16.20
N ALA A 7 13.14 5.04 17.34
CA ALA A 7 11.86 4.37 17.38
C ALA A 7 10.72 5.31 16.98
N ASN A 8 9.91 4.89 16.01
CA ASN A 8 8.67 5.59 15.68
C ASN A 8 7.63 5.41 16.80
N ILE A 9 6.83 6.45 17.05
CA ILE A 9 5.67 6.37 17.94
C ILE A 9 4.58 5.56 17.23
N ALA A 10 4.10 4.49 17.86
CA ALA A 10 2.99 3.70 17.36
C ALA A 10 1.66 4.42 17.58
N THR A 11 0.85 4.53 16.53
CA THR A 11 -0.51 5.08 16.64
C THR A 11 -1.40 4.06 17.34
N GLN A 12 -1.87 4.40 18.54
CA GLN A 12 -2.78 3.53 19.29
C GLN A 12 -4.19 3.63 18.72
N MET A 13 -4.84 2.47 18.54
CA MET A 13 -6.23 2.38 18.09
C MET A 13 -7.03 1.41 18.94
N ARG A 14 -8.34 1.68 19.09
CA ARG A 14 -9.28 0.78 19.76
C ARG A 14 -10.61 0.67 19.02
N THR A 15 -11.27 -0.48 19.16
CA THR A 15 -12.59 -0.73 18.60
C THR A 15 -13.67 -0.14 19.51
N ALA A 16 -14.44 0.81 18.98
CA ALA A 16 -15.59 1.42 19.65
C ALA A 16 -16.85 0.53 19.60
N HIS A 17 -17.92 0.96 20.26
CA HIS A 17 -19.20 0.22 20.36
C HIS A 17 -19.92 0.04 19.01
N ASP A 18 -19.66 0.92 18.05
CA ASP A 18 -20.14 0.80 16.67
C ASP A 18 -19.33 -0.21 15.82
N LYS A 19 -18.36 -0.88 16.45
CA LYS A 19 -17.43 -1.84 15.85
C LYS A 19 -16.42 -1.23 14.89
N GLN A 20 -16.28 0.10 14.88
CA GLN A 20 -15.24 0.80 14.12
C GLN A 20 -13.99 1.03 14.97
N ASN A 21 -12.85 1.16 14.28
CA ASN A 21 -11.56 1.39 14.93
C ASN A 21 -11.20 2.88 14.86
N TYR A 22 -10.83 3.45 15.99
CA TYR A 22 -10.49 4.87 16.09
C TYR A 22 -9.12 5.06 16.76
N THR A 23 -8.38 6.08 16.31
CA THR A 23 -7.22 6.62 17.03
C THR A 23 -7.65 7.28 18.34
N ILE A 24 -6.73 7.54 19.27
CA ILE A 24 -7.04 8.31 20.51
C ILE A 24 -7.76 9.63 20.21
N ALA A 25 -7.31 10.37 19.19
CA ALA A 25 -7.87 11.66 18.84
C ALA A 25 -9.32 11.54 18.34
N GLU A 26 -9.58 10.59 17.43
CA GLU A 26 -10.92 10.35 16.90
C GLU A 26 -11.84 9.75 17.97
N PHE A 27 -11.33 8.85 18.82
CA PHE A 27 -12.08 8.23 19.91
C PHE A 27 -12.52 9.28 20.94
N LYS A 28 -11.64 10.23 21.26
CA LYS A 28 -11.99 11.43 22.05
C LYS A 28 -13.07 12.26 21.36
N SER A 29 -12.96 12.48 20.06
CA SER A 29 -13.99 13.20 19.31
C SER A 29 -15.34 12.48 19.30
N PHE A 30 -15.34 11.14 19.28
CA PHE A 30 -16.54 10.31 19.21
C PHE A 30 -17.27 10.19 20.55
N TYR A 31 -16.53 9.96 21.64
CA TYR A 31 -17.09 9.78 22.99
C TYR A 31 -17.08 11.04 23.87
N THR A 32 -16.58 12.15 23.32
CA THR A 32 -16.44 13.46 23.98
C THR A 32 -15.78 13.34 25.35
N ASP A 33 -16.50 13.54 26.45
CA ASP A 33 -15.93 13.58 27.80
C ASP A 33 -15.79 12.18 28.42
N MET A 34 -16.55 11.19 27.96
CA MET A 34 -16.50 9.79 28.45
C MET A 34 -15.41 8.97 27.78
N TRP A 35 -14.60 9.59 26.92
CA TRP A 35 -13.61 8.87 26.13
C TRP A 35 -12.56 8.11 26.96
N PRO A 36 -12.08 8.58 28.13
CA PRO A 36 -11.05 7.84 28.87
C PRO A 36 -11.58 6.51 29.41
N GLU A 37 -12.78 6.50 29.99
CA GLU A 37 -13.43 5.29 30.49
C GLU A 37 -13.74 4.32 29.35
N ARG A 38 -14.30 4.85 28.26
CA ARG A 38 -14.61 4.06 27.06
C ARG A 38 -13.36 3.50 26.40
N TRP A 39 -12.25 4.24 26.41
CA TRP A 39 -10.98 3.78 25.86
C TRP A 39 -10.40 2.65 26.71
N ALA A 40 -10.48 2.74 28.04
CA ALA A 40 -10.02 1.69 28.94
C ALA A 40 -10.77 0.36 28.70
N GLU A 41 -12.08 0.43 28.48
CA GLU A 41 -12.96 -0.72 28.18
C GLU A 41 -12.78 -1.28 26.75
N ALA A 42 -12.48 -0.41 25.78
CA ALA A 42 -12.47 -0.77 24.37
C ALA A 42 -11.36 -1.78 24.02
N LYS A 43 -11.60 -2.64 23.04
CA LYS A 43 -10.62 -3.66 22.63
C LYS A 43 -9.41 -2.99 21.94
N PRO A 44 -8.16 -3.30 22.35
CA PRO A 44 -6.98 -2.83 21.64
C PRO A 44 -6.88 -3.45 20.25
N VAL A 45 -6.49 -2.64 19.27
CA VAL A 45 -6.22 -3.06 17.90
C VAL A 45 -4.73 -2.83 17.62
N ALA A 46 -4.13 -3.66 16.78
CA ALA A 46 -2.74 -3.47 16.36
C ALA A 46 -2.55 -2.04 15.80
N CYS A 47 -1.42 -1.39 16.11
CA CYS A 47 -1.16 0.00 15.75
C CYS A 47 -1.27 0.24 14.24
N GLN A 48 -1.64 1.42 13.75
CA GLN A 48 -1.87 1.65 12.30
C GLN A 48 -0.64 1.32 11.43
N GLU A 49 0.57 1.53 11.95
CA GLU A 49 1.85 1.24 11.28
C GLU A 49 2.30 -0.22 11.40
N CYS A 50 1.64 -1.01 12.25
CA CYS A 50 1.98 -2.38 12.52
C CYS A 50 1.40 -3.28 11.42
N CYS A 51 2.19 -4.19 10.86
CA CYS A 51 1.67 -5.19 9.94
C CYS A 51 1.63 -6.60 10.56
N GLY A 52 2.48 -6.89 11.55
CA GLY A 52 2.51 -8.23 12.15
C GLY A 52 1.29 -8.55 13.03
N GLY A 53 0.84 -9.80 13.00
CA GLY A 53 -0.13 -10.35 13.95
C GLY A 53 -1.60 -10.05 13.65
N ILE A 54 -1.93 -9.55 12.46
CA ILE A 54 -3.29 -9.24 12.03
C ILE A 54 -3.78 -10.17 10.92
N ASN A 55 -5.09 -10.32 10.78
CA ASN A 55 -5.69 -11.14 9.73
C ASN A 55 -5.65 -10.42 8.37
N HIS A 56 -6.01 -11.14 7.30
CA HIS A 56 -5.96 -10.63 5.93
C HIS A 56 -6.80 -9.35 5.72
N GLY A 57 -8.05 -9.35 6.20
CA GLY A 57 -8.93 -8.18 6.06
C GLY A 57 -8.38 -6.94 6.76
N ASP A 58 -7.91 -7.10 7.99
CA ASP A 58 -7.30 -5.99 8.75
C ASP A 58 -5.98 -5.52 8.12
N CYS A 59 -5.25 -6.40 7.44
CA CYS A 59 -4.04 -6.06 6.70
C CYS A 59 -4.35 -5.18 5.48
N ASP A 60 -5.39 -5.53 4.73
CA ASP A 60 -5.79 -4.79 3.53
C ASP A 60 -6.28 -3.37 3.83
N LEU A 61 -6.81 -3.13 5.03
CA LEU A 61 -7.19 -1.80 5.51
C LEU A 61 -5.98 -0.92 5.86
N ARG A 62 -4.77 -1.46 5.90
CA ARG A 62 -3.57 -0.71 6.29
C ARG A 62 -2.79 -0.28 5.05
N PRO A 63 -2.69 1.04 4.78
CA PRO A 63 -2.03 1.54 3.58
C PRO A 63 -0.51 1.27 3.57
N LYS A 64 0.09 0.94 4.71
CA LYS A 64 1.52 0.62 4.83
C LYS A 64 1.80 -0.87 4.95
N CYS A 65 0.80 -1.72 4.73
CA CYS A 65 0.95 -3.17 4.80
C CYS A 65 0.53 -3.86 3.49
N MET A 66 1.04 -5.06 3.28
CA MET A 66 0.54 -5.99 2.28
C MET A 66 0.40 -7.39 2.86
N TRP A 67 -0.57 -8.13 2.34
CA TRP A 67 -0.68 -9.55 2.59
C TRP A 67 0.26 -10.34 1.69
N LYS A 68 1.17 -11.09 2.29
CA LYS A 68 2.13 -11.99 1.63
C LYS A 68 1.98 -13.39 2.20
N TRP A 69 1.02 -14.14 1.65
CA TRP A 69 0.79 -15.53 2.06
C TRP A 69 1.96 -16.43 1.64
N ASP A 70 2.54 -17.12 2.61
CA ASP A 70 3.53 -18.18 2.39
C ASP A 70 2.84 -19.55 2.50
N PRO A 71 2.59 -20.26 1.38
CA PRO A 71 1.89 -21.53 1.38
C PRO A 71 2.70 -22.67 2.03
N ILE A 72 4.01 -22.50 2.23
CA ILE A 72 4.88 -23.47 2.90
C ILE A 72 4.73 -23.31 4.40
N LYS A 73 4.82 -22.07 4.91
CA LYS A 73 4.71 -21.79 6.35
C LYS A 73 3.29 -21.91 6.89
N LYS A 74 2.28 -21.61 6.05
CA LYS A 74 0.86 -21.63 6.42
C LYS A 74 0.53 -20.83 7.69
N ASP A 75 1.33 -19.82 8.00
CA ASP A 75 1.14 -18.96 9.16
C ASP A 75 0.57 -17.61 8.73
N TRP A 76 -0.69 -17.39 9.05
CA TRP A 76 -1.37 -16.13 8.74
C TRP A 76 -0.85 -14.98 9.62
N LYS A 77 -0.32 -15.26 10.82
CA LYS A 77 0.09 -14.22 11.77
C LYS A 77 1.30 -13.42 11.29
N THR A 78 2.11 -14.01 10.42
CA THR A 78 3.29 -13.38 9.83
C THR A 78 3.11 -13.01 8.36
N ALA A 79 1.93 -13.27 7.79
CA ALA A 79 1.65 -13.00 6.38
C ALA A 79 1.43 -11.51 6.09
N CYS A 80 0.91 -10.74 7.05
CA CYS A 80 0.83 -9.29 6.89
C CYS A 80 2.18 -8.65 7.20
N VAL A 81 2.80 -8.06 6.19
CA VAL A 81 4.15 -7.48 6.24
C VAL A 81 4.12 -6.02 5.82
N PRO A 82 5.14 -5.22 6.20
CA PRO A 82 5.28 -3.86 5.69
C PRO A 82 5.22 -3.83 4.16
N LEU A 83 4.54 -2.81 3.63
CA LEU A 83 4.39 -2.63 2.21
C LEU A 83 5.77 -2.39 1.57
N ASP A 84 6.17 -3.31 0.70
CA ASP A 84 7.33 -3.14 -0.15
C ASP A 84 6.90 -2.57 -1.51
N MET A 85 7.23 -1.30 -1.76
CA MET A 85 6.94 -0.62 -3.04
C MET A 85 7.38 -1.45 -4.24
N SER A 86 8.51 -2.15 -4.13
CA SER A 86 9.07 -2.95 -5.22
C SER A 86 8.16 -4.11 -5.64
N SER A 87 7.27 -4.56 -4.75
CA SER A 87 6.32 -5.62 -5.06
C SER A 87 5.08 -5.13 -5.80
N LEU A 88 4.83 -3.82 -5.83
CA LEU A 88 3.73 -3.20 -6.58
C LEU A 88 4.21 -2.61 -7.91
N GLU A 89 5.51 -2.32 -8.03
CA GLU A 89 6.07 -1.80 -9.27
C GLU A 89 6.08 -2.91 -10.32
N ARG A 90 5.52 -2.61 -11.48
CA ARG A 90 5.48 -3.52 -12.62
C ARG A 90 5.92 -2.81 -13.87
N HIS A 91 6.54 -3.55 -14.77
CA HIS A 91 6.98 -3.07 -16.07
C HIS A 91 6.44 -3.98 -17.16
N TYR A 92 6.29 -3.47 -18.38
CA TYR A 92 5.93 -4.30 -19.53
C TYR A 92 7.13 -5.11 -19.98
N ARG A 93 7.04 -6.43 -19.88
CA ARG A 93 8.14 -7.33 -20.25
C ARG A 93 8.28 -7.44 -21.76
N ARG A 94 9.52 -7.48 -22.24
CA ARG A 94 9.81 -7.54 -23.69
C ARG A 94 9.22 -8.78 -24.36
N GLY A 95 9.25 -9.92 -23.66
CA GLY A 95 8.89 -11.21 -24.24
C GLY A 95 7.41 -11.42 -24.52
N ASP A 96 6.52 -10.72 -23.79
CA ASP A 96 5.07 -10.96 -23.87
C ASP A 96 4.21 -9.70 -23.80
N ALA A 97 4.82 -8.50 -23.67
CA ALA A 97 4.13 -7.23 -23.51
C ALA A 97 3.11 -7.23 -22.35
N LYS A 98 3.35 -8.02 -21.30
CA LYS A 98 2.51 -8.04 -20.09
C LYS A 98 3.23 -7.37 -18.93
N LEU A 99 2.43 -6.89 -17.98
CA LEU A 99 2.93 -6.31 -16.74
C LEU A 99 3.44 -7.41 -15.80
N HIS A 100 4.71 -7.31 -15.41
CA HIS A 100 5.35 -8.21 -14.46
C HIS A 100 6.13 -7.42 -13.41
N THR A 101 6.34 -8.02 -12.25
CA THR A 101 7.23 -7.53 -11.19
C THR A 101 8.69 -7.81 -11.52
N LYS A 102 9.62 -7.12 -10.83
CA LYS A 102 11.07 -7.15 -11.11
C LYS A 102 11.70 -8.56 -11.17
N ASP A 103 11.13 -9.54 -10.48
CA ASP A 103 11.62 -10.94 -10.48
C ASP A 103 11.59 -11.62 -11.86
N LYS A 104 10.87 -11.05 -12.85
CA LYS A 104 10.82 -11.54 -14.23
C LYS A 104 11.83 -10.88 -15.17
N PHE A 105 12.69 -10.01 -14.65
CA PHE A 105 13.58 -9.16 -15.45
C PHE A 105 15.03 -9.33 -15.04
N THR A 106 15.93 -9.11 -16.00
CA THR A 106 17.29 -8.67 -15.69
C THR A 106 17.27 -7.18 -15.34
N ASP A 107 18.27 -6.68 -14.61
CA ASP A 107 18.35 -5.25 -14.30
C ASP A 107 18.36 -4.37 -15.57
N ALA A 108 19.07 -4.82 -16.62
CA ALA A 108 19.12 -4.11 -17.89
C ALA A 108 17.75 -4.06 -18.59
N GLU A 109 16.99 -5.15 -18.55
CA GLU A 109 15.64 -5.18 -19.13
C GLU A 109 14.70 -4.26 -18.34
N TRP A 110 14.69 -4.37 -17.00
CA TRP A 110 13.86 -3.55 -16.13
C TRP A 110 14.05 -2.05 -16.37
N GLN A 111 15.30 -1.59 -16.52
CA GLN A 111 15.59 -0.19 -16.78
C GLN A 111 15.20 0.27 -18.20
N ALA A 112 15.15 -0.65 -19.15
CA ALA A 112 14.84 -0.36 -20.55
C ALA A 112 13.33 -0.44 -20.86
N THR A 113 12.57 -1.19 -20.06
CA THR A 113 11.13 -1.40 -20.28
C THR A 113 10.28 -0.29 -19.64
N PRO A 114 9.09 -0.02 -20.17
CA PRO A 114 8.22 1.00 -19.61
C PRO A 114 7.56 0.52 -18.31
N ALA A 115 7.65 1.34 -17.26
CA ALA A 115 6.94 1.15 -16.02
C ALA A 115 5.42 1.28 -16.20
N GLU A 116 4.64 0.55 -15.41
CA GLU A 116 3.20 0.72 -15.31
C GLU A 116 2.85 2.15 -14.93
N GLN A 117 1.88 2.71 -15.64
CA GLN A 117 1.26 3.98 -15.29
C GLN A 117 -0.23 3.78 -15.06
N ARG A 118 -0.78 4.54 -14.11
CA ARG A 118 -2.22 4.55 -13.82
C ARG A 118 -2.77 5.97 -13.86
N VAL A 119 -4.03 6.09 -14.26
CA VAL A 119 -4.73 7.37 -14.39
C VAL A 119 -5.20 7.82 -13.00
N ALA A 120 -4.72 8.98 -12.55
CA ALA A 120 -5.17 9.61 -11.32
C ALA A 120 -6.40 10.51 -11.56
N LYS A 121 -6.95 11.09 -10.49
CA LYS A 121 -8.19 11.91 -10.52
C LYS A 121 -8.06 13.18 -11.35
N ASP A 122 -6.86 13.68 -11.58
CA ASP A 122 -6.58 14.82 -12.48
C ASP A 122 -6.54 14.41 -13.96
N ASN A 123 -6.89 13.16 -14.28
CA ASN A 123 -6.81 12.56 -15.61
C ASN A 123 -5.39 12.50 -16.19
N LYS A 124 -4.36 12.55 -15.34
CA LYS A 124 -2.97 12.32 -15.75
C LYS A 124 -2.52 10.92 -15.37
N ALA A 125 -1.61 10.38 -16.17
CA ALA A 125 -0.99 9.09 -15.92
C ALA A 125 0.27 9.26 -15.06
N TYR A 126 0.40 8.46 -14.01
CA TYR A 126 1.56 8.47 -13.12
C TYR A 126 2.14 7.07 -12.98
N THR A 127 3.47 6.98 -12.88
CA THR A 127 4.14 5.77 -12.37
C THR A 127 3.81 5.56 -10.90
N LEU A 128 4.11 4.37 -10.36
CA LEU A 128 3.86 4.04 -8.94
C LEU A 128 4.40 5.12 -7.98
N GLN A 129 5.64 5.57 -8.19
CA GLN A 129 6.26 6.61 -7.37
C GLN A 129 5.52 7.95 -7.50
N GLY A 130 5.25 8.42 -8.72
CA GLY A 130 4.51 9.67 -8.92
C GLY A 130 3.09 9.62 -8.37
N PHE A 131 2.44 8.45 -8.43
CA PHE A 131 1.10 8.25 -7.89
C PHE A 131 1.08 8.30 -6.35
N ARG A 132 2.12 7.74 -5.72
CA ARG A 132 2.35 7.87 -4.27
C ARG A 132 2.53 9.33 -3.84
N ASP A 133 3.32 10.08 -4.60
CA ASP A 133 3.58 11.48 -4.29
C ASP A 133 2.32 12.34 -4.47
N TYR A 134 1.46 11.98 -5.43
CA TYR A 134 0.18 12.65 -5.66
C TYR A 134 -0.90 12.32 -4.60
N TYR A 135 -0.88 11.11 -4.03
CA TYR A 135 -1.83 10.64 -3.01
C TYR A 135 -1.15 10.20 -1.69
N PRO A 136 -0.52 11.10 -0.93
CA PRO A 136 0.41 10.73 0.14
C PRO A 136 -0.15 9.79 1.22
N ASN A 137 -1.47 9.80 1.45
CA ASN A 137 -2.11 9.08 2.56
C ASN A 137 -2.77 7.75 2.15
N ASP A 138 -3.38 7.68 0.96
CA ASP A 138 -4.23 6.57 0.51
C ASP A 138 -3.85 6.04 -0.89
N TRP A 139 -2.65 6.39 -1.39
CA TRP A 139 -2.20 6.01 -2.73
C TRP A 139 -2.28 4.52 -3.02
N VAL A 140 -2.06 3.62 -2.05
CA VAL A 140 -2.06 2.17 -2.31
C VAL A 140 -3.44 1.68 -2.74
N ALA A 141 -4.47 2.06 -1.98
CA ALA A 141 -5.85 1.69 -2.29
C ALA A 141 -6.24 2.28 -3.65
N ARG A 142 -5.96 3.57 -3.84
CA ARG A 142 -6.20 4.26 -5.11
C ARG A 142 -5.43 3.65 -6.28
N TRP A 143 -4.18 3.22 -6.07
CA TRP A 143 -3.37 2.57 -7.08
C TRP A 143 -4.06 1.30 -7.52
N LYS A 144 -4.43 0.42 -6.58
CA LYS A 144 -5.12 -0.85 -6.87
C LYS A 144 -6.41 -0.67 -7.67
N GLU A 145 -7.18 0.38 -7.38
CA GLU A 145 -8.45 0.70 -8.04
C GLU A 145 -8.30 1.49 -9.35
N ALA A 146 -7.21 2.25 -9.53
CA ALA A 146 -7.03 3.10 -10.68
C ALA A 146 -6.88 2.30 -11.98
N ASN A 147 -7.42 2.85 -13.06
CA ASN A 147 -7.28 2.28 -14.40
C ASN A 147 -5.82 2.32 -14.85
N ILE A 148 -5.35 1.22 -15.42
CA ILE A 148 -4.06 1.18 -16.11
C ILE A 148 -4.13 2.13 -17.31
N ALA A 149 -3.18 3.05 -17.39
CA ALA A 149 -3.10 3.99 -18.50
C ALA A 149 -2.63 3.27 -19.76
N THR A 150 -3.29 3.52 -20.89
CA THR A 150 -2.78 3.11 -22.20
C THR A 150 -1.47 3.83 -22.48
N GLN A 151 -0.38 3.09 -22.66
CA GLN A 151 0.92 3.66 -22.94
C GLN A 151 1.25 3.50 -24.42
N MET A 152 1.68 4.60 -25.05
CA MET A 152 2.11 4.62 -26.44
C MET A 152 3.57 5.02 -26.58
N ARG A 153 4.22 4.54 -27.64
CA ARG A 153 5.58 4.91 -28.04
C ARG A 153 5.62 5.27 -29.51
N THR A 154 6.33 6.35 -29.82
CA THR A 154 6.64 6.73 -31.20
C THR A 154 7.83 5.91 -31.67
N ALA A 155 7.66 5.12 -32.72
CA ALA A 155 8.73 4.34 -33.34
C ALA A 155 9.56 5.20 -34.31
N HIS A 156 10.64 4.65 -34.85
CA HIS A 156 11.54 5.35 -35.78
C HIS A 156 10.86 5.79 -37.07
N ASP A 157 9.77 5.13 -37.45
CA ASP A 157 8.90 5.48 -38.58
C ASP A 157 7.94 6.64 -38.27
N LYS A 158 8.05 7.24 -37.07
CA LYS A 158 7.21 8.32 -36.54
C LYS A 158 5.76 7.92 -36.28
N GLN A 159 5.45 6.62 -36.27
CA GLN A 159 4.12 6.12 -35.90
C GLN A 159 4.04 5.79 -34.42
N ASN A 160 2.84 5.92 -33.86
CA ASN A 160 2.57 5.63 -32.46
C ASN A 160 1.98 4.22 -32.31
N TYR A 161 2.57 3.43 -31.42
CA TYR A 161 2.12 2.08 -31.10
C TYR A 161 1.77 1.97 -29.62
N THR A 162 0.66 1.32 -29.33
CA THR A 162 0.30 0.90 -27.97
C THR A 162 1.19 -0.28 -27.55
N ILE A 163 1.62 -0.27 -26.29
CA ILE A 163 2.40 -1.35 -25.67
C ILE A 163 1.47 -2.45 -25.17
#